data_AF-A0A0V0HGL5-F1
#
_entry.id   AF-A0A0V0HGL5-F1
#
_cell.length_a   1.000
_cell.length_b   1.000
_cell.length_c   1.000
_cell.angle_alpha   90.00
_cell.angle_beta   90.00
_cell.angle_gamma   90.00
#
_symmetry.space_group_name_H-M   'P 1'
#
loop_
_entity.id
_entity.type
_entity.pdbx_description
1 polymer ?
#
loop_
_entity_poly.entity_id
_entity_poly.type
_entity_poly.pdbx_seq_one_letter_code
_entity_poly.pdbx_strand_id
1 'polypeptide(L)'
;MRGVQWCWSAIHYMLQLASEVKHLLMKVEFTGDFDALQPFPEIDIVDFFNSHPKLTKFEIHGAMFAALCQRNSLRNVDSRFTIPCLEEVVVTVRSPLNAEQKMSTLESLINCGKKLRKMRIRILQMKSSHSSTDDFFEDICKFTHSHRRIVSIE
;
A
#
# COMPACT_ATOMS: atom_id res chain seq x y z
N MET A 1 4.13 23.62 13.91
CA MET A 1 3.76 23.71 12.48
C MET A 1 2.27 23.40 12.38
N ARG A 2 1.44 24.32 11.86
CA ARG A 2 0.02 24.07 11.59
C ARG A 2 -0.06 23.45 10.20
N GLY A 3 -0.50 22.20 10.11
CA GLY A 3 -0.69 21.51 8.83
C GLY A 3 -2.01 21.89 8.20
N VAL A 4 -2.01 22.09 6.88
CA VAL A 4 -3.25 22.19 6.10
C VAL A 4 -3.89 20.80 6.12
N GLN A 5 -5.14 20.70 6.58
CA GLN A 5 -5.94 19.48 6.46
C GLN A 5 -6.05 19.16 4.97
N TRP A 6 -5.39 18.09 4.53
CA TRP A 6 -5.40 17.71 3.13
C TRP A 6 -6.82 17.29 2.75
N CYS A 7 -7.41 17.98 1.78
CA CYS A 7 -8.71 17.61 1.25
C CYS A 7 -8.56 16.31 0.47
N TRP A 8 -9.04 15.20 1.03
CA TRP A 8 -8.90 13.89 0.38
C TRP A 8 -9.47 13.87 -1.04
N SER A 9 -10.58 14.57 -1.28
CA SER A 9 -11.16 14.66 -2.63
C SER A 9 -10.21 15.30 -3.64
N ALA A 10 -9.38 16.26 -3.23
CA ALA A 10 -8.35 16.84 -4.10
C ALA A 10 -7.22 15.84 -4.41
N ILE A 11 -6.79 15.04 -3.42
CA ILE A 11 -5.81 13.97 -3.64
C ILE A 11 -6.39 12.91 -4.58
N HIS A 12 -7.62 12.46 -4.33
CA HIS A 12 -8.30 11.48 -5.16
C HIS A 12 -8.47 11.95 -6.60
N TYR A 13 -8.92 13.19 -6.79
CA TYR A 13 -9.05 13.80 -8.11
C TYR A 13 -7.69 13.92 -8.82
N MET A 14 -6.66 14.36 -8.11
CA MET A 14 -5.30 14.42 -8.66
C MET A 14 -4.79 13.04 -9.08
N LEU A 15 -5.04 11.99 -8.28
CA LEU A 15 -4.70 10.61 -8.61
C LEU A 15 -5.48 10.12 -9.84
N GLN A 16 -6.76 10.46 -9.98
CA GLN A 16 -7.54 10.11 -11.18
C GLN A 16 -7.00 10.78 -12.46
N LEU A 17 -6.47 12.00 -12.36
CA LEU A 17 -5.88 12.73 -13.50
C LEU A 17 -4.47 12.26 -13.87
N ALA A 18 -3.82 11.46 -13.03
CA ALA A 18 -2.43 11.06 -13.14
C ALA A 18 -2.20 9.82 -14.03
N SER A 19 -2.96 9.65 -15.11
CA SER A 19 -2.95 8.44 -15.94
C SER A 19 -1.63 8.15 -16.66
N GLU A 20 -0.81 9.19 -16.86
CA GLU A 20 0.51 9.12 -17.50
C GLU A 20 1.66 8.86 -16.50
N VAL A 21 1.36 8.82 -15.20
CA VAL A 21 2.38 8.67 -14.17
C VAL A 21 3.01 7.28 -14.23
N LYS A 22 4.34 7.26 -14.35
CA LYS A 22 5.14 6.03 -14.31
C LYS A 22 5.60 5.70 -12.90
N HIS A 23 5.95 6.71 -12.11
CA HIS A 23 6.46 6.53 -10.75
C HIS A 23 5.58 7.32 -9.78
N LEU A 24 4.99 6.63 -8.81
CA LEU A 24 4.11 7.24 -7.81
C LEU A 24 4.59 6.90 -6.41
N LEU A 25 4.84 7.93 -5.61
CA LEU A 25 5.10 7.84 -4.18
C LEU A 25 3.91 8.41 -3.42
N MET A 26 3.26 7.57 -2.62
CA MET A 26 2.16 7.95 -1.73
C MET A 26 2.63 7.90 -0.28
N LYS A 27 2.88 9.09 0.26
CA LYS A 27 3.26 9.29 1.66
C LYS A 27 2.41 10.40 2.26
N VAL A 28 1.91 10.15 3.46
CA VAL A 28 1.19 11.16 4.26
C VAL A 28 1.93 11.34 5.58
N GLU A 29 2.10 12.61 5.93
CA GLU A 29 2.58 13.04 7.24
C GLU A 29 1.44 13.78 7.93
N PHE A 30 1.10 13.33 9.14
CA PHE A 30 0.08 13.98 9.94
C PHE A 30 0.62 15.32 10.41
N THR A 31 -0.03 16.39 9.99
CA THR A 31 0.26 17.75 10.43
C THR A 31 -1.09 18.39 10.77
N GLY A 32 -1.32 18.78 12.02
CA GLY A 32 -2.61 19.32 12.43
C GLY A 32 -3.04 18.94 13.85
N ASP A 33 -4.30 19.25 14.15
CA ASP A 33 -4.96 18.96 15.41
C ASP A 33 -5.33 17.47 15.50
N PHE A 34 -4.86 16.79 16.54
CA PHE A 34 -5.13 15.36 16.76
C PHE A 34 -6.59 15.10 17.14
N ASP A 35 -7.32 16.14 17.55
CA ASP A 35 -8.73 16.03 17.96
C ASP A 35 -9.71 16.12 16.77
N ALA A 36 -9.23 16.47 15.56
CA ALA A 36 -10.04 16.63 14.35
C ALA A 36 -9.64 15.65 13.21
N LEU A 37 -9.09 14.49 13.55
CA LEU A 37 -8.67 13.49 12.57
C LEU A 37 -9.87 12.92 11.80
N GLN A 38 -9.87 13.12 10.48
CA GLN A 38 -10.80 12.44 9.58
C GLN A 38 -10.30 11.03 9.25
N PRO A 39 -11.20 10.06 9.03
CA PRO A 39 -10.80 8.72 8.62
C PRO A 39 -10.02 8.79 7.31
N PHE A 40 -9.10 7.84 7.13
CA PHE A 40 -8.51 7.66 5.81
C PHE A 40 -9.60 7.25 4.83
N PRO A 41 -9.47 7.73 3.59
CA PRO A 41 -10.28 7.23 2.51
C PRO A 41 -10.11 5.74 2.30
N GLU A 42 -11.18 5.13 1.83
CA GLU A 42 -11.12 3.79 1.29
C GLU A 42 -10.69 3.86 -0.18
N ILE A 43 -9.53 3.29 -0.50
CA ILE A 43 -9.02 3.23 -1.87
C ILE A 43 -9.32 1.84 -2.42
N ASP A 44 -10.14 1.76 -3.47
CA ASP A 44 -10.29 0.53 -4.22
C ASP A 44 -9.05 0.31 -5.10
N ILE A 45 -8.41 -0.85 -4.94
CA ILE A 45 -7.16 -1.17 -5.62
C ILE A 45 -7.36 -1.33 -7.13
N VAL A 46 -8.48 -1.90 -7.56
CA VAL A 46 -8.79 -2.11 -8.98
C VAL A 46 -8.97 -0.76 -9.66
N ASP A 47 -9.80 0.10 -9.09
CA ASP A 47 -10.02 1.45 -9.61
C ASP A 47 -8.72 2.27 -9.64
N PHE A 48 -7.92 2.15 -8.58
CA PHE A 48 -6.63 2.83 -8.48
C PHE A 48 -5.69 2.44 -9.62
N PHE A 49 -5.41 1.15 -9.82
CA PHE A 49 -4.47 0.72 -10.85
C PHE A 49 -5.04 0.85 -12.27
N ASN A 50 -6.36 0.75 -12.46
CA ASN A 50 -7.00 1.06 -13.74
C ASN A 50 -6.83 2.52 -14.13
N SER A 51 -6.81 3.43 -13.16
CA SER A 51 -6.56 4.86 -13.38
C SER A 51 -5.08 5.19 -13.64
N HIS A 52 -4.17 4.26 -13.35
CA HIS A 52 -2.71 4.43 -13.52
C HIS A 52 -2.10 3.33 -14.40
N PRO A 53 -2.53 3.18 -15.66
CA PRO A 53 -2.14 2.04 -16.50
C PRO A 53 -0.64 2.02 -16.84
N LYS A 54 0.04 3.16 -16.75
CA LYS A 54 1.48 3.32 -17.06
C LYS A 54 2.40 3.20 -15.85
N LEU A 55 1.84 2.93 -14.66
CA LEU A 55 2.61 2.88 -13.42
C LEU A 55 3.58 1.71 -13.42
N THR A 56 4.88 2.03 -13.42
CA THR A 56 5.99 1.07 -13.36
C THR A 56 6.57 0.95 -11.96
N LYS A 57 6.56 2.03 -11.19
CA LYS A 57 7.04 2.05 -9.80
C LYS A 57 6.01 2.63 -8.87
N PHE A 58 5.68 1.87 -7.84
CA PHE A 58 4.74 2.29 -6.81
C PHE A 58 5.37 2.21 -5.42
N GLU A 59 5.40 3.33 -4.71
CA GLU A 59 5.85 3.39 -3.33
C GLU A 59 4.73 3.90 -2.43
N ILE A 60 4.41 3.17 -1.38
CA ILE A 60 3.29 3.51 -0.48
C ILE A 60 3.68 3.36 0.99
N HIS A 61 3.33 4.38 1.78
CA HIS A 61 3.81 4.50 3.15
C HIS A 61 2.69 4.47 4.19
N GLY A 62 2.87 3.62 5.21
CA GLY A 62 2.19 3.71 6.49
C GLY A 62 0.66 3.76 6.37
N ALA A 63 0.08 4.91 6.71
CA ALA A 63 -1.36 5.09 6.73
C ALA A 63 -1.99 4.99 5.33
N MET A 64 -1.27 5.39 4.27
CA MET A 64 -1.76 5.19 2.89
C MET A 64 -1.82 3.71 2.52
N PHE A 65 -0.86 2.91 3.00
CA PHE A 65 -0.92 1.46 2.80
C PHE A 65 -2.10 0.86 3.54
N ALA A 66 -2.39 1.31 4.76
CA ALA A 66 -3.59 0.90 5.49
C ALA A 66 -4.89 1.29 4.77
N ALA A 67 -4.96 2.50 4.20
CA ALA A 67 -6.09 2.98 3.39
C ALA A 67 -6.34 2.11 2.15
N LEU A 68 -5.25 1.67 1.50
CA LEU A 68 -5.30 0.74 0.37
C LEU A 68 -5.80 -0.66 0.78
N CYS A 69 -5.59 -1.07 2.04
CA CYS A 69 -6.01 -2.38 2.56
C CYS A 69 -7.48 -2.44 3.01
N GLN A 70 -8.20 -1.30 3.09
CA GLN A 70 -9.52 -1.22 3.74
C GLN A 70 -10.68 -1.67 2.85
N ARG A 71 -10.65 -1.37 1.54
CA ARG A 71 -11.72 -1.72 0.60
C ARG A 71 -11.22 -2.77 -0.37
N ASN A 72 -11.96 -3.88 -0.49
CA ASN A 72 -11.63 -4.98 -1.41
C ASN A 72 -10.14 -5.34 -1.35
N SER A 73 -9.73 -6.03 -0.28
CA SER A 73 -8.45 -6.72 -0.35
C SER A 73 -8.46 -7.52 -1.65
N LEU A 74 -7.36 -7.44 -2.40
CA LEU A 74 -7.27 -8.05 -3.71
C LEU A 74 -7.53 -9.59 -3.70
N ARG A 75 -7.70 -10.22 -2.53
CA ARG A 75 -8.29 -11.57 -2.35
C ARG A 75 -9.65 -11.76 -3.03
N ASN A 76 -10.47 -10.70 -3.12
CA ASN A 76 -11.80 -10.73 -3.75
C ASN A 76 -11.80 -10.09 -5.15
N VAL A 77 -10.64 -9.73 -5.67
CA VAL A 77 -10.53 -9.12 -6.98
C VAL A 77 -10.59 -10.22 -8.03
N ASP A 78 -11.35 -9.97 -9.11
CA ASP A 78 -11.50 -10.88 -10.24
C ASP A 78 -10.12 -11.40 -10.66
N SER A 79 -9.96 -12.71 -10.76
CA SER A 79 -8.68 -13.36 -11.12
C SER A 79 -8.15 -12.91 -12.49
N ARG A 80 -9.00 -12.29 -13.32
CA ARG A 80 -8.65 -11.65 -14.59
C ARG A 80 -8.02 -10.26 -14.45
N PHE A 81 -8.12 -9.63 -13.29
CA PHE A 81 -7.50 -8.33 -13.05
C PHE A 81 -5.98 -8.43 -13.07
N THR A 82 -5.34 -7.50 -13.78
CA THR A 82 -3.88 -7.45 -13.90
C THR A 82 -3.39 -6.02 -13.84
N ILE A 83 -2.16 -5.85 -13.36
CA ILE A 83 -1.44 -4.56 -13.32
C ILE A 83 -0.31 -4.66 -14.35
N PRO A 84 -0.51 -4.19 -15.59
CA PRO A 84 0.32 -4.61 -16.74
C PRO A 84 1.71 -4.00 -16.77
N CYS A 85 1.92 -2.84 -16.14
CA CYS A 85 3.17 -2.09 -16.21
C CYS A 85 3.99 -2.10 -14.92
N LEU A 86 3.44 -2.60 -13.81
CA LEU A 86 4.08 -2.50 -12.51
C LEU A 86 5.30 -3.42 -12.42
N GLU A 87 6.48 -2.84 -12.20
CA GLU A 87 7.78 -3.51 -12.15
C GLU A 87 8.41 -3.49 -10.76
N GLU A 88 8.20 -2.39 -10.01
CA GLU A 88 8.74 -2.21 -8.65
C GLU A 88 7.65 -1.72 -7.68
N VAL A 89 7.54 -2.38 -6.54
CA VAL A 89 6.71 -1.96 -5.41
C VAL A 89 7.59 -1.74 -4.18
N VAL A 90 7.33 -0.66 -3.44
CA VAL A 90 7.95 -0.40 -2.14
C VAL A 90 6.85 -0.11 -1.13
N VAL A 91 6.68 -0.99 -0.14
CA VAL A 91 5.69 -0.82 0.92
C VAL A 91 6.41 -0.50 2.21
N THR A 92 6.04 0.60 2.85
CA THR A 92 6.51 0.91 4.20
C THR A 92 5.44 0.58 5.24
N VAL A 93 5.75 -0.40 6.09
CA VAL A 93 4.93 -0.85 7.21
C VAL A 93 5.38 -0.15 8.48
N ARG A 94 4.43 0.48 9.20
CA ARG A 94 4.69 1.21 10.47
C ARG A 94 3.79 0.80 11.63
N SER A 95 2.93 -0.21 11.43
CA SER A 95 2.00 -0.70 12.44
C SER A 95 1.55 -2.12 12.09
N PRO A 96 1.41 -3.01 13.09
CA PRO A 96 0.92 -4.38 12.92
C PRO A 96 -0.62 -4.48 12.88
N LEU A 97 -1.35 -3.38 13.08
CA LEU A 97 -2.81 -3.37 13.00
C LEU A 97 -3.28 -3.86 11.63
N ASN A 98 -4.40 -4.58 11.53
CA ASN A 98 -4.93 -5.10 10.26
C ASN A 98 -3.90 -5.94 9.48
N ALA A 99 -3.13 -6.78 10.20
CA ALA A 99 -2.08 -7.63 9.64
C ALA A 99 -2.59 -8.49 8.48
N GLU A 100 -3.73 -9.16 8.67
CA GLU A 100 -4.32 -10.03 7.64
C GLU A 100 -4.61 -9.26 6.34
N GLN A 101 -5.21 -8.08 6.43
CA GLN A 101 -5.53 -7.27 5.25
C GLN A 101 -4.26 -6.79 4.55
N LYS A 102 -3.21 -6.45 5.31
CA LYS A 102 -1.90 -6.08 4.76
C LYS A 102 -1.27 -7.25 4.02
N MET A 103 -1.25 -8.43 4.62
CA MET A 103 -0.70 -9.65 4.00
C MET A 103 -1.47 -10.00 2.73
N SER A 104 -2.80 -9.99 2.77
CA SER A 104 -3.64 -10.24 1.60
C SER A 104 -3.38 -9.25 0.46
N THR A 105 -3.14 -7.98 0.79
CA THR A 105 -2.81 -6.95 -0.21
C THR A 105 -1.44 -7.21 -0.83
N LEU A 106 -0.43 -7.57 -0.03
CA LEU A 106 0.92 -7.93 -0.53
C LEU A 106 0.89 -9.14 -1.46
N GLU A 107 0.21 -10.22 -1.06
CA GLU A 107 0.04 -11.42 -1.89
C GLU A 107 -0.54 -11.10 -3.24
N SER A 108 -1.53 -10.23 -3.25
CA SER A 108 -2.24 -9.99 -4.47
C SER A 108 -1.55 -8.98 -5.39
N LEU A 109 -0.75 -8.06 -4.86
CA LEU A 109 0.17 -7.25 -5.67
C LEU A 109 1.12 -8.15 -6.47
N ILE A 110 1.56 -9.27 -5.89
CA ILE A 110 2.32 -10.32 -6.60
C ILE A 110 1.46 -10.99 -7.68
N ASN A 111 0.23 -11.41 -7.33
CA ASN A 111 -0.64 -12.15 -8.25
C ASN A 111 -1.08 -11.33 -9.48
N CYS A 112 -1.41 -10.05 -9.26
CA CYS A 112 -1.90 -9.13 -10.29
C CYS A 112 -0.76 -8.46 -11.07
N GLY A 113 0.41 -8.24 -10.46
CA GLY A 113 1.56 -7.58 -11.07
C GLY A 113 2.36 -8.49 -12.00
N LYS A 114 1.92 -8.67 -13.25
CA LYS A 114 2.55 -9.62 -14.21
C LYS A 114 4.01 -9.28 -14.57
N LYS A 115 4.41 -8.01 -14.44
CA LYS A 115 5.78 -7.55 -14.68
C LYS A 115 6.57 -7.27 -13.40
N LEU A 116 5.98 -7.55 -12.24
CA LEU A 116 6.59 -7.22 -10.96
C LEU A 116 7.88 -8.04 -10.77
N ARG A 117 9.01 -7.34 -10.74
CA ARG A 117 10.34 -7.93 -10.57
C ARG A 117 10.90 -7.67 -9.18
N LYS A 118 10.39 -6.64 -8.50
CA LYS A 118 10.91 -6.21 -7.21
C LYS A 118 9.80 -5.71 -6.29
N MET A 119 9.76 -6.24 -5.08
CA MET A 119 8.93 -5.74 -3.99
C MET A 119 9.81 -5.56 -2.76
N ARG A 120 9.93 -4.33 -2.25
CA ARG A 120 10.61 -4.05 -0.97
C ARG A 120 9.60 -3.79 0.12
N ILE A 121 9.76 -4.47 1.25
CA ILE A 121 8.96 -4.24 2.46
C ILE A 121 9.88 -3.56 3.47
N ARG A 122 9.62 -2.28 3.75
CA ARG A 122 10.34 -1.50 4.76
C ARG A 122 9.57 -1.55 6.06
N ILE A 123 10.21 -1.96 7.15
CA ILE A 123 9.59 -1.99 8.47
C ILE A 123 10.19 -0.87 9.30
N LEU A 124 9.45 0.24 9.42
CA LEU A 124 9.95 1.45 10.10
C LEU A 124 9.13 1.74 11.35
N GLN A 125 9.82 1.84 12.49
CA GLN A 125 9.30 2.35 13.77
C GLN A 125 7.87 1.86 14.05
N MET A 126 7.67 0.55 14.23
CA MET A 126 6.35 0.01 14.57
C MET A 126 5.85 0.66 15.86
N LYS A 127 4.88 1.58 15.72
CA LYS A 127 4.33 2.34 16.84
C LYS A 127 3.26 1.52 17.56
N SER A 128 3.66 0.44 18.22
CA SER A 128 2.86 -0.26 19.23
C SER A 128 3.55 -1.55 19.67
N SER A 129 3.60 -1.81 20.98
CA SER A 129 3.86 -3.13 21.55
C SER A 129 2.58 -3.99 21.54
N HIS A 130 1.91 -4.08 20.39
CA HIS A 130 0.75 -4.97 20.25
C HIS A 130 1.26 -6.41 20.25
N SER A 131 0.54 -7.31 20.94
CA SER A 131 0.90 -8.74 21.02
C SER A 131 0.99 -9.42 19.65
N SER A 132 0.31 -8.87 18.64
CA SER A 132 0.31 -9.37 17.25
C SER A 132 1.52 -8.90 16.42
N THR A 133 2.47 -8.16 17.01
CA THR A 133 3.63 -7.63 16.28
C THR A 133 4.53 -8.76 15.78
N ASP A 134 4.80 -9.74 16.63
CA ASP A 134 5.68 -10.86 16.32
C ASP A 134 5.06 -11.76 15.27
N ASP A 135 3.77 -12.10 15.43
CA ASP A 135 3.01 -12.90 14.45
C ASP A 135 3.01 -12.24 13.06
N PHE A 136 2.75 -10.93 12.99
CA PHE A 136 2.74 -10.22 11.73
C PHE A 136 4.14 -10.16 11.09
N PHE A 137 5.19 -9.99 11.90
CA PHE A 137 6.55 -10.03 11.39
C PHE A 137 6.91 -11.44 10.87
N GLU A 138 6.48 -12.48 11.57
CA GLU A 138 6.64 -13.88 11.13
C GLU A 138 5.94 -14.10 9.77
N ASP A 139 4.73 -13.57 9.59
CA ASP A 139 4.00 -13.64 8.33
C ASP A 139 4.72 -12.91 7.19
N ILE A 140 5.28 -11.73 7.45
CA ILE A 140 6.13 -11.02 6.47
C ILE A 140 7.36 -11.84 6.11
N CYS A 141 7.98 -12.51 7.09
CA CYS A 141 9.14 -13.37 6.86
C CYS A 141 8.78 -14.59 6.01
N LYS A 142 7.67 -15.28 6.33
CA LYS A 142 7.13 -16.40 5.54
C LYS A 142 6.83 -15.95 4.11
N PHE A 143 6.16 -14.81 3.95
CA PHE A 143 5.84 -14.25 2.64
C PHE A 143 7.08 -13.94 1.81
N THR A 144 8.09 -13.32 2.43
CA THR A 144 9.38 -13.02 1.81
C THR A 144 10.10 -14.30 1.41
N HIS A 145 10.08 -15.34 2.25
CA HIS A 145 10.70 -16.63 1.95
C HIS A 145 10.04 -17.31 0.73
N SER A 146 8.72 -17.34 0.69
CA SER A 146 7.93 -17.88 -0.43
C SER A 146 8.17 -17.14 -1.74
N HIS A 147 8.48 -15.85 -1.68
CA HIS A 147 8.67 -14.98 -2.85
C HIS A 147 10.08 -14.40 -2.97
N ARG A 148 11.10 -15.10 -2.46
CA ARG A 148 12.50 -14.62 -2.31
C ARG A 148 13.19 -14.07 -3.56
N ARG A 149 12.66 -14.36 -4.76
CA ARG A 149 13.18 -13.84 -6.03
C ARG A 149 12.71 -12.41 -6.33
N ILE A 150 11.60 -12.01 -5.72
CA ILE A 150 10.90 -10.74 -6.00
C ILE A 150 10.85 -9.89 -4.74
N VAL A 151 10.55 -10.50 -3.59
CA VAL A 151 10.31 -9.81 -2.32
C VAL A 151 11.57 -9.79 -1.46
N SER A 152 11.86 -8.62 -0.87
CA SER A 152 12.93 -8.43 0.11
C SER A 152 12.47 -7.50 1.24
N ILE A 153 12.96 -7.75 2.46
CA ILE A 153 12.81 -6.82 3.58
C ILE A 153 13.99 -5.84 3.56
N GLU A 154 13.72 -4.55 3.76
CA GLU A 154 14.71 -3.45 3.83
C GLU A 154 14.66 -2.75 5.20
#